data_AF-A0A966SG89-F1
#
_entry.id   AF-A0A966SG89-F1
#
_cell.length_a   1.000
_cell.length_b   1.000
_cell.length_c   1.000
_cell.angle_alpha   90.00
_cell.angle_beta   90.00
_cell.angle_gamma   90.00
#
_symmetry.space_group_name_H-M   'P 1'
#
loop_
_entity.id
_entity.type
_entity.pdbx_description
1 polymer ?
#
loop_
_entity_poly.entity_id
_entity_poly.type
_entity_poly.pdbx_seq_one_letter_code
_entity_poly.pdbx_strand_id
1 'polypeptide(L)'
;GGLVIGICNGFQVLCEAHLLPGALIRNRSLQFRCENVFLKTVAHDSPFTSQIPAGKLLRVPIAHGEGCYFAEVDTLAQLKANRQILWQYCNAQGEVTDEANPNGALENIAGICNERRNVAGLMPHPERACEPLLGSADGRHIFESMIQSLGQKPAALAA
;
A
#
# COMPACT_ATOMS: atom_id res chain seq x y z
N GLY A 1 -17.36 2.46 10.24
CA GLY A 1 -16.23 3.39 10.09
C GLY A 1 -16.08 3.85 8.65
N GLY A 2 -15.36 4.96 8.43
CA GLY A 2 -15.04 5.52 7.11
C GLY A 2 -13.82 4.86 6.44
N LEU A 3 -13.36 5.45 5.33
CA LEU A 3 -12.11 5.07 4.68
C LEU A 3 -10.94 5.77 5.37
N VAL A 4 -9.86 5.03 5.62
CA VAL A 4 -8.60 5.53 6.20
C VAL A 4 -7.43 4.95 5.41
N ILE A 5 -6.47 5.78 5.04
CA ILE A 5 -5.18 5.34 4.49
C ILE A 5 -4.03 5.91 5.31
N GLY A 6 -3.18 5.03 5.83
CA GLY A 6 -1.93 5.38 6.51
C GLY A 6 -0.77 5.30 5.54
N ILE A 7 -0.12 6.44 5.29
CA ILE A 7 1.00 6.54 4.34
C ILE A 7 2.31 6.66 5.10
N CYS A 8 3.31 5.85 4.74
CA CYS A 8 4.62 5.82 5.38
C CYS A 8 4.51 5.67 6.92
N ASN A 9 4.84 6.70 7.70
CA ASN A 9 4.65 6.69 9.16
C ASN A 9 3.18 6.42 9.55
N GLY A 10 2.21 6.88 8.76
CA GLY A 10 0.81 6.55 8.98
C GLY A 10 0.53 5.04 8.96
N PHE A 11 1.24 4.26 8.14
CA PHE A 11 1.09 2.79 8.15
C PHE A 11 1.64 2.20 9.45
N GLN A 12 2.80 2.67 9.91
CA GLN A 12 3.40 2.27 11.19
C GLN A 12 2.40 2.50 12.34
N VAL A 13 1.82 3.71 12.42
CA VAL A 13 0.82 4.06 13.44
C VAL A 13 -0.41 3.15 13.37
N LEU A 14 -0.89 2.80 12.18
CA LEU A 14 -2.05 1.91 12.04
C LEU A 14 -1.76 0.48 12.52
N CYS A 15 -0.53 -0.01 12.37
CA CYS A 15 -0.10 -1.28 12.93
C CYS A 15 0.00 -1.24 14.46
N GLU A 16 0.66 -0.20 15.01
CA GLU A 16 0.79 0.00 16.46
C GLU A 16 -0.56 0.23 17.16
N ALA A 17 -1.52 0.84 16.45
CA ALA A 17 -2.89 1.00 16.93
C ALA A 17 -3.78 -0.24 16.73
N HIS A 18 -3.22 -1.34 16.21
CA HIS A 18 -3.92 -2.59 15.88
C HIS A 18 -5.11 -2.42 14.93
N LEU A 19 -5.10 -1.37 14.11
CA LEU A 19 -6.06 -1.18 13.01
C LEU A 19 -5.64 -1.96 11.76
N LEU A 20 -4.35 -2.27 11.63
CA LEU A 20 -3.78 -3.19 10.66
C LEU A 20 -2.92 -4.23 11.38
N PRO A 21 -2.87 -5.48 10.89
CA PRO A 21 -2.03 -6.51 11.47
C PRO A 21 -0.57 -6.39 11.01
N GLY A 22 0.35 -6.97 11.80
CA GLY A 22 1.78 -6.96 11.53
C GLY A 22 2.48 -5.71 12.09
N ALA A 23 3.73 -5.52 11.69
CA ALA A 23 4.58 -4.42 12.15
C ALA A 23 5.51 -3.95 11.03
N LEU A 24 6.01 -2.72 11.16
CA LEU A 24 7.01 -2.14 10.27
C LEU A 24 8.31 -1.99 11.06
N ILE A 25 9.35 -2.70 10.64
CA ILE A 25 10.66 -2.71 11.31
C ILE A 25 11.72 -2.03 10.44
N ARG A 26 12.93 -1.88 10.99
CA ARG A 26 14.10 -1.35 10.25
C ARG A 26 14.29 -2.08 8.93
N ASN A 27 14.61 -1.31 7.90
CA ASN A 27 14.97 -1.84 6.59
C ASN A 27 16.10 -2.87 6.76
N ARG A 28 16.09 -3.95 5.96
CA ARG A 28 17.13 -4.99 5.99
C ARG A 28 18.55 -4.43 5.76
N SER A 29 18.66 -3.35 4.99
CA SER A 29 19.91 -2.62 4.74
C SER A 29 20.41 -1.77 5.91
N LEU A 30 19.58 -1.55 6.94
CA LEU A 30 19.82 -0.62 8.06
C LEU A 30 20.07 0.84 7.63
N GLN A 31 19.65 1.19 6.41
CA GLN A 31 19.82 2.52 5.82
C GLN A 31 18.47 3.15 5.50
N PHE A 32 18.42 4.48 5.57
CA PHE A 32 17.30 5.24 5.02
C PHE A 32 17.29 5.14 3.49
N ARG A 33 16.14 4.79 2.91
CA ARG A 33 15.94 4.70 1.46
C ARG A 33 15.07 5.85 0.98
N CYS A 34 15.55 6.58 -0.02
CA CYS A 34 14.86 7.71 -0.66
C CYS A 34 15.02 7.59 -2.18
N GLU A 35 14.09 6.89 -2.83
CA GLU A 35 14.17 6.58 -4.26
C GLU A 35 12.77 6.33 -4.85
N ASN A 36 12.69 6.24 -6.18
CA ASN A 36 11.46 5.82 -6.84
C ASN A 36 11.44 4.29 -6.98
N VAL A 37 10.31 3.68 -6.61
CA VAL A 37 10.10 2.24 -6.72
C VAL A 37 8.90 1.94 -7.62
N PHE A 38 8.81 0.70 -8.09
CA PHE A 38 7.64 0.21 -8.80
C PHE A 38 6.79 -0.66 -7.89
N LEU A 39 5.48 -0.46 -7.98
CA LEU A 39 4.48 -1.23 -7.26
C LEU A 39 3.59 -1.97 -8.24
N LYS A 40 3.39 -3.25 -7.97
CA LYS A 40 2.35 -4.07 -8.58
C LYS A 40 1.12 -4.05 -7.69
N THR A 41 -0.03 -3.73 -8.27
CA THR A 41 -1.33 -3.89 -7.60
C THR A 41 -1.75 -5.35 -7.72
N VAL A 42 -2.01 -5.98 -6.58
CA VAL A 42 -2.30 -7.43 -6.50
C VAL A 42 -3.79 -7.70 -6.33
N ALA A 43 -4.47 -6.83 -5.60
CA ALA A 43 -5.91 -6.85 -5.40
C ALA A 43 -6.50 -5.55 -5.97
N HIS A 44 -7.44 -5.67 -6.92
CA HIS A 44 -8.15 -4.55 -7.54
C HIS A 44 -9.59 -4.38 -6.96
N ASP A 45 -9.99 -5.30 -6.10
CA ASP A 45 -11.29 -5.37 -5.42
C ASP A 45 -11.26 -4.64 -4.07
N SER A 46 -10.75 -3.42 -4.06
CA SER A 46 -10.60 -2.61 -2.84
C SER A 46 -10.88 -1.12 -3.10
N PRO A 47 -11.48 -0.39 -2.14
CA PRO A 47 -11.70 1.06 -2.22
C PRO A 47 -10.45 1.89 -2.52
N PHE A 48 -9.26 1.32 -2.35
CA PHE A 48 -7.98 2.00 -2.57
C PHE A 48 -7.34 1.67 -3.94
N THR A 49 -7.91 0.74 -4.70
CA THR A 49 -7.26 0.18 -5.92
C THR A 49 -8.18 0.03 -7.13
N SER A 50 -9.49 0.27 -6.97
CA SER A 50 -10.52 0.05 -8.00
C SER A 50 -10.35 0.89 -9.28
N GLN A 51 -9.60 1.99 -9.21
CA GLN A 51 -9.29 2.87 -10.35
C GLN A 51 -7.87 2.68 -10.88
N ILE A 52 -7.13 1.69 -10.39
CA ILE A 52 -5.84 1.31 -10.95
C ILE A 52 -6.09 0.30 -12.08
N PRO A 53 -5.75 0.64 -13.34
CA PRO A 53 -5.90 -0.28 -14.47
C PRO A 53 -5.16 -1.61 -14.24
N ALA A 54 -5.76 -2.71 -14.67
CA ALA A 54 -5.14 -4.03 -14.59
C ALA A 54 -3.80 -4.03 -15.35
N GLY A 55 -2.74 -4.56 -14.71
CA GLY A 55 -1.39 -4.60 -15.28
C GLY A 55 -0.62 -3.27 -15.24
N LYS A 56 -1.23 -2.15 -14.81
CA LYS A 56 -0.49 -0.90 -14.61
C LYS A 56 0.41 -1.03 -13.38
N LEU A 57 1.70 -0.83 -13.58
CA LEU A 57 2.67 -0.63 -12.50
C LEU A 57 2.60 0.84 -12.04
N LEU A 58 2.67 1.06 -10.73
CA LEU A 58 2.73 2.41 -10.17
C LEU A 58 4.19 2.76 -9.87
N ARG A 59 4.67 3.89 -10.39
CA ARG A 59 5.96 4.44 -9.99
C ARG A 59 5.77 5.48 -8.89
N VAL A 60 6.21 5.16 -7.67
CA VAL A 60 5.93 5.95 -6.46
C VAL A 60 7.21 6.12 -5.64
N PRO A 61 7.49 7.30 -5.05
CA PRO A 61 8.67 7.48 -4.21
C PRO A 61 8.51 6.82 -2.83
N ILE A 62 9.64 6.40 -2.25
CA ILE A 62 9.75 5.99 -0.84
C ILE A 62 10.67 6.97 -0.09
N ALA A 63 10.49 7.07 1.24
CA ALA A 63 11.33 7.87 2.13
C ALA A 63 11.26 7.30 3.56
N HIS A 64 11.93 6.18 3.84
CA HIS A 64 11.86 5.50 5.14
C HIS A 64 13.14 4.77 5.55
N GLY A 65 13.41 4.72 6.86
CA GLY A 65 14.40 3.82 7.48
C GLY A 65 13.77 2.58 8.11
N GLU A 66 12.45 2.60 8.35
CA GLU A 66 11.68 1.56 9.04
C GLU A 66 10.43 1.18 8.23
N GLY A 67 10.65 0.69 7.01
CA GLY A 67 9.57 0.32 6.08
C GLY A 67 9.43 -1.19 5.86
N CYS A 68 10.21 -2.02 6.54
CA CYS A 68 10.19 -3.47 6.33
C CYS A 68 8.95 -4.07 6.98
N TYR A 69 7.95 -4.46 6.18
CA TYR A 69 6.76 -5.12 6.69
C TYR A 69 7.07 -6.55 7.15
N PHE A 70 6.62 -6.85 8.37
CA PHE A 70 6.75 -8.16 9.00
C PHE A 70 5.41 -8.57 9.64
N ALA A 71 5.13 -9.86 9.59
CA ALA A 71 3.98 -10.48 10.24
C ALA A 71 4.32 -11.93 10.59
N GLU A 72 3.65 -12.47 11.62
CA GLU A 72 3.74 -13.89 11.94
C GLU A 72 3.13 -14.75 10.82
N VAL A 73 3.54 -16.02 10.76
CA VAL A 73 3.14 -16.95 9.69
C VAL A 73 1.62 -17.05 9.55
N ASP A 74 0.90 -17.18 10.66
CA ASP A 74 -0.57 -17.28 10.66
C ASP A 74 -1.23 -15.99 10.17
N THR A 75 -0.71 -14.83 10.59
CA THR A 75 -1.18 -13.52 10.15
C THR A 75 -0.97 -13.35 8.65
N LEU A 76 0.21 -13.71 8.15
CA LEU A 76 0.53 -13.64 6.73
C LEU A 76 -0.36 -14.57 5.91
N ALA A 77 -0.62 -15.79 6.40
CA ALA A 77 -1.53 -16.73 5.77
C ALA A 77 -2.97 -16.17 5.68
N GLN A 78 -3.47 -15.56 6.76
CA GLN A 78 -4.77 -14.90 6.77
C GLN A 78 -4.84 -13.73 5.79
N LEU A 79 -3.83 -12.86 5.76
CA LEU A 79 -3.75 -11.75 4.82
C LEU A 79 -3.84 -12.23 3.36
N LYS A 80 -3.19 -13.35 3.04
CA LYS A 80 -3.22 -13.95 1.70
C LYS A 80 -4.58 -14.57 1.39
N ALA A 81 -5.12 -15.37 2.31
CA ALA A 81 -6.42 -16.01 2.14
C ALA A 81 -7.54 -14.98 1.92
N ASN A 82 -7.50 -13.87 2.66
CA ASN A 82 -8.46 -12.79 2.60
C ASN A 82 -8.17 -11.76 1.50
N ARG A 83 -7.10 -11.95 0.70
CA ARG A 83 -6.65 -11.02 -0.36
C ARG A 83 -6.46 -9.58 0.14
N GLN A 84 -5.86 -9.43 1.32
CA GLN A 84 -5.63 -8.16 2.00
C GLN A 84 -4.30 -7.49 1.61
N ILE A 85 -3.45 -8.18 0.85
CA ILE A 85 -2.23 -7.60 0.26
C ILE A 85 -2.65 -6.81 -0.98
N LEU A 86 -2.51 -5.49 -0.92
CA LEU A 86 -2.95 -4.59 -1.99
C LEU A 86 -1.83 -4.29 -2.98
N TRP A 87 -0.61 -4.05 -2.47
CA TRP A 87 0.54 -3.66 -3.28
C TRP A 87 1.79 -4.45 -2.90
N GLN A 88 2.55 -4.86 -3.91
CA GLN A 88 3.86 -5.47 -3.75
C GLN A 88 4.92 -4.66 -4.50
N TYR A 89 6.13 -4.59 -3.95
CA TYR A 89 7.30 -4.09 -4.66
C TYR A 89 7.65 -5.04 -5.82
N CYS A 90 7.92 -4.45 -6.98
CA CYS A 90 8.33 -5.16 -8.18
C CYS A 90 9.39 -4.38 -8.95
N ASN A 91 10.03 -5.01 -9.93
CA ASN A 91 10.91 -4.30 -10.86
C ASN A 91 10.09 -3.56 -11.95
N ALA A 92 10.79 -2.90 -12.87
CA ALA A 92 10.17 -2.14 -13.96
C ALA A 92 9.37 -3.01 -14.95
N GLN A 93 9.58 -4.34 -14.93
CA GLN A 93 8.87 -5.33 -15.74
C GLN A 93 7.66 -5.93 -15.00
N GLY A 94 7.45 -5.57 -13.72
CA GLY A 94 6.35 -6.08 -12.90
C GLY A 94 6.64 -7.42 -12.23
N GLU A 95 7.90 -7.84 -12.21
CA GLU A 95 8.37 -9.06 -11.56
C GLU A 95 8.66 -8.78 -10.08
N VAL A 96 8.22 -9.67 -9.21
CA VAL A 96 8.36 -9.55 -7.75
C VAL A 96 9.62 -10.33 -7.35
N THR A 97 10.74 -9.62 -7.17
CA THR A 97 12.05 -10.20 -6.83
C THR A 97 12.62 -9.57 -5.56
N ASP A 98 13.59 -10.22 -4.90
CA ASP A 98 14.20 -9.68 -3.68
C ASP A 98 14.97 -8.38 -3.96
N GLU A 99 15.57 -8.23 -5.15
CA GLU A 99 16.29 -7.01 -5.57
C GLU A 99 15.37 -5.80 -5.73
N ALA A 100 14.12 -6.03 -6.13
CA ALA A 100 13.12 -4.99 -6.23
C ALA A 100 12.58 -4.52 -4.87
N ASN A 101 12.89 -5.23 -3.79
CA ASN A 101 12.41 -4.96 -2.45
C ASN A 101 13.37 -4.01 -1.70
N PRO A 102 13.02 -2.72 -1.55
CA PRO A 102 13.96 -1.71 -1.06
C PRO A 102 14.27 -1.85 0.44
N ASN A 103 13.37 -2.50 1.19
CA ASN A 103 13.41 -2.59 2.65
C ASN A 103 13.47 -4.02 3.18
N GLY A 104 13.28 -5.03 2.34
CA GLY A 104 13.30 -6.44 2.70
C GLY A 104 12.00 -6.95 3.32
N ALA A 105 10.87 -6.26 3.10
CA ALA A 105 9.54 -6.67 3.56
C ALA A 105 9.19 -8.11 3.15
N LEU A 106 8.47 -8.84 4.01
CA LEU A 106 7.99 -10.18 3.71
C LEU A 106 7.13 -10.18 2.43
N GLU A 107 7.37 -11.15 1.55
CA GLU A 107 6.69 -11.30 0.26
C GLU A 107 6.60 -10.00 -0.56
N ASN A 108 7.59 -9.11 -0.42
CA ASN A 108 7.64 -7.79 -1.06
C ASN A 108 6.40 -6.92 -0.75
N ILE A 109 5.73 -7.12 0.38
CA ILE A 109 4.53 -6.36 0.72
C ILE A 109 4.87 -4.88 0.92
N ALA A 110 4.27 -4.02 0.10
CA ALA A 110 4.38 -2.56 0.22
C ALA A 110 3.18 -1.96 0.98
N GLY A 111 2.03 -2.64 0.95
CA GLY A 111 0.84 -2.20 1.66
C GLY A 111 -0.30 -3.23 1.68
N ILE A 112 -1.11 -3.13 2.73
CA ILE A 112 -2.20 -4.05 3.06
C ILE A 112 -3.48 -3.29 3.44
N CYS A 113 -4.59 -4.01 3.58
CA CYS A 113 -5.80 -3.50 4.22
C CYS A 113 -6.31 -4.39 5.36
N ASN A 114 -7.20 -3.85 6.19
CA ASN A 114 -7.92 -4.63 7.20
C ASN A 114 -8.99 -5.54 6.56
N GLU A 115 -9.55 -6.48 7.34
CA GLU A 115 -10.54 -7.44 6.84
C GLU A 115 -11.79 -6.77 6.27
N ARG A 116 -12.21 -5.65 6.89
CA ARG A 116 -13.33 -4.83 6.43
C ARG A 116 -13.01 -3.97 5.19
N ARG A 117 -11.76 -3.99 4.71
CA ARG A 117 -11.24 -3.27 3.54
C ARG A 117 -11.45 -1.75 3.57
N ASN A 118 -11.64 -1.17 4.76
CA ASN A 118 -11.89 0.25 4.94
C ASN A 118 -10.70 1.00 5.56
N VAL A 119 -9.67 0.27 5.99
CA VAL A 119 -8.40 0.82 6.46
C VAL A 119 -7.30 0.20 5.62
N ALA A 120 -6.42 1.01 5.03
CA ALA A 120 -5.24 0.55 4.31
C ALA A 120 -3.97 1.24 4.80
N GLY A 121 -2.86 0.54 4.67
CA GLY A 121 -1.53 1.05 4.94
C GLY A 121 -0.65 0.89 3.70
N LEU A 122 0.17 1.88 3.40
CA LEU A 122 1.09 1.87 2.26
C LEU A 122 2.38 2.58 2.64
N MET A 123 3.53 1.91 2.49
CA MET A 123 4.83 2.52 2.80
C MET A 123 5.31 3.57 1.78
N PRO A 124 5.21 3.33 0.46
CA PRO A 124 5.41 4.37 -0.55
C PRO A 124 4.51 5.59 -0.37
N HIS A 125 4.93 6.72 -0.91
CA HIS A 125 4.26 8.03 -0.83
C HIS A 125 3.44 8.34 -2.09
N PRO A 126 2.21 7.80 -2.26
CA PRO A 126 1.41 8.07 -3.45
C PRO A 126 1.02 9.54 -3.58
N GLU A 127 0.91 10.27 -2.48
CA GLU A 127 0.63 11.71 -2.46
C GLU A 127 1.74 12.55 -3.09
N ARG A 128 2.97 12.03 -3.11
CA ARG A 128 4.13 12.64 -3.80
C ARG A 128 4.24 12.22 -5.27
N ALA A 129 3.30 11.41 -5.76
CA ALA A 129 3.25 10.90 -7.13
C ALA A 129 1.87 11.17 -7.77
N CYS A 130 1.26 12.31 -7.47
CA CYS A 130 -0.06 12.70 -8.01
C CYS A 130 0.01 13.59 -9.26
N GLU A 131 1.18 14.14 -9.58
CA GLU A 131 1.36 15.11 -10.65
C GLU A 131 2.60 14.81 -11.48
N PRO A 132 2.55 14.86 -12.84
CA PRO A 132 3.71 14.60 -13.68
C PRO A 132 4.92 15.46 -13.34
N LEU A 133 4.70 16.71 -12.88
CA LEU A 133 5.75 17.63 -12.46
C LEU A 133 6.58 17.10 -11.28
N LEU A 134 5.99 16.26 -10.43
CA LEU A 134 6.66 15.62 -9.29
C LEU A 134 7.37 14.32 -9.69
N GLY A 135 7.39 13.98 -10.99
CA GLY A 135 8.07 12.82 -11.56
C GLY A 135 7.20 11.57 -11.75
N SER A 136 5.95 11.60 -11.30
CA SER A 136 4.94 10.56 -11.55
C SER A 136 3.55 11.06 -11.19
N ALA A 137 2.53 10.61 -11.93
CA ALA A 137 1.12 10.83 -11.61
C ALA A 137 0.40 9.55 -11.17
N ASP A 138 1.13 8.44 -11.00
CA ASP A 138 0.53 7.12 -10.78
C ASP A 138 -0.16 6.99 -9.41
N GLY A 139 0.34 7.70 -8.39
CA GLY A 139 -0.25 7.70 -7.04
C GLY A 139 -1.66 8.28 -7.00
N ARG A 140 -2.02 9.12 -7.98
CA ARG A 140 -3.37 9.69 -8.15
C ARG A 140 -4.45 8.62 -8.25
N HIS A 141 -4.18 7.47 -8.88
CA HIS A 141 -5.17 6.40 -9.04
C HIS A 141 -5.67 5.83 -7.70
N ILE A 142 -4.84 5.87 -6.65
CA ILE A 142 -5.24 5.43 -5.30
C ILE A 142 -6.30 6.39 -4.74
N PHE A 143 -6.08 7.70 -4.87
CA PHE A 143 -7.03 8.71 -4.41
C PHE A 143 -8.31 8.73 -5.24
N GLU A 144 -8.20 8.54 -6.56
CA GLU A 144 -9.38 8.40 -7.43
C GLU A 144 -10.23 7.18 -7.05
N SER A 145 -9.59 6.06 -6.69
CA SER A 145 -10.29 4.87 -6.17
C SER A 145 -11.08 5.21 -4.90
N MET A 146 -10.47 5.95 -3.98
CA MET A 146 -11.13 6.36 -2.74
C MET A 146 -12.31 7.31 -3.01
N ILE A 147 -12.14 8.30 -3.89
CA ILE A 147 -13.19 9.24 -4.28
C ILE A 147 -14.38 8.49 -4.91
N GLN A 148 -14.10 7.58 -5.83
CA GLN A 148 -15.14 6.77 -6.48
C GLN A 148 -15.90 5.92 -5.45
N SER A 149 -15.19 5.27 -4.53
CA SER A 149 -15.81 4.45 -3.49
C SER A 149 -16.71 5.27 -2.54
N LEU A 150 -16.30 6.51 -2.21
CA LEU A 150 -17.12 7.42 -1.41
C LEU A 150 -18.37 7.89 -2.17
N GLY A 151 -18.26 8.14 -3.47
CA GLY A 151 -19.40 8.53 -4.32
C GLY A 151 -20.41 7.41 -4.58
N GLN A 152 -20.03 6.15 -4.38
CA GLN A 152 -20.89 4.98 -4.56
C GLN A 152 -21.64 4.55 -3.29
N LYS A 153 -21.36 5.14 -2.12
CA LYS A 153 -22.19 4.89 -0.94
C LYS A 153 -23.61 5.42 -1.23
N PRO A 154 -24.67 4.58 -1.12
CA PRO A 154 -26.02 5.13 -1.05
C PRO A 154 -26.09 6.07 0.14
N ALA A 155 -26.97 7.07 0.08
CA ALA A 155 -27.28 8.02 1.15
C ALA A 155 -27.91 7.35 2.39
N ALA A 156 -27.29 6.31 2.94
CA ALA A 156 -27.73 5.56 4.11
C ALA A 156 -27.27 6.21 5.43
N LEU A 157 -26.98 7.51 5.42
CA LEU A 157 -26.63 8.33 6.58
C LEU A 157 -27.48 9.62 6.68
N ALA A 158 -28.58 9.69 5.93
CA ALA A 158 -29.54 10.79 5.96
C ALA A 158 -30.93 10.36 6.49
N ALA A 159 -30.97 9.37 7.39
CA ALA A 159 -32.18 8.94 8.11
C ALA A 159 -31.89 8.83 9.61
#